data_AF-A0A941B1L9-F1
#
_entry.id   AF-A0A941B1L9-F1
#
_cell.length_a   1.000
_cell.length_b   1.000
_cell.length_c   1.000
_cell.angle_alpha   90.00
_cell.angle_beta   90.00
_cell.angle_gamma   90.00
#
_symmetry.space_group_name_H-M   'P 1'
#
loop_
_entity.id
_entity.type
_entity.pdbx_description
1 polymer ?
#
loop_
_entity_poly.entity_id
_entity_poly.type
_entity_poly.pdbx_seq_one_letter_code
_entity_poly.pdbx_strand_id
1 'polypeptide(L)'
;MQGEPTSGHDAATWSPLDSDGWYAARNATTALRDALVRAGLEKDFPYLRADLNAFGHGLVELGRVSPDTAERLAELLRLALASGFRVNREDLGHTPAATNEHEERD
;
A
#
# COMPACT_ATOMS: atom_id res chain seq x y z
N MET A 1 16.39 30.48 37.32
CA MET A 1 15.22 29.67 36.90
C MET A 1 15.19 29.71 35.39
N GLN A 2 15.73 28.68 34.74
CA GLN A 2 15.78 28.58 33.28
C GLN A 2 14.50 27.89 32.81
N GLY A 3 13.89 28.44 31.75
CA GLY A 3 12.62 27.97 31.19
C GLY A 3 12.74 26.59 30.56
N GLU A 4 11.76 25.75 30.82
CA GLU A 4 11.54 24.48 30.12
C GLU A 4 11.31 24.73 28.62
N PRO A 5 12.04 24.06 27.72
CA PRO A 5 11.68 24.01 26.32
C PRO A 5 10.52 23.02 26.16
N THR A 6 9.29 23.52 26.14
CA THR A 6 8.12 22.78 25.64
C THR A 6 8.21 22.66 24.12
N SER A 7 9.09 21.78 23.65
CA SER A 7 9.05 21.28 22.28
C SER A 7 9.10 19.77 22.30
N GLY A 8 8.27 19.17 23.16
CA GLY A 8 7.79 17.81 22.93
C GLY A 8 6.88 17.90 21.71
N HIS A 9 7.43 17.59 20.53
CA HIS A 9 6.61 17.16 19.41
C HIS A 9 5.71 16.06 19.98
N ASP A 10 4.41 16.33 20.09
CA ASP A 10 3.49 15.42 20.72
C ASP A 10 3.49 14.12 19.92
N ALA A 11 4.21 13.11 20.43
CA ALA A 11 4.33 11.79 19.83
C ALA A 11 2.96 11.07 19.75
N ALA A 12 1.90 11.67 20.31
CA ALA A 12 0.52 11.25 20.15
C ALA A 12 -0.23 11.93 18.98
N THR A 13 0.40 12.78 18.16
CA THR A 13 -0.20 13.28 16.91
C THR A 13 -0.05 12.22 15.81
N TRP A 14 -0.74 11.08 15.98
CA TRP A 14 -0.90 10.09 14.92
C TRP A 14 -2.14 10.46 14.12
N SER A 15 -1.95 11.11 12.97
CA SER A 15 -3.01 11.36 12.00
C SER A 15 -2.94 10.29 10.91
N PRO A 16 -3.95 9.41 10.74
CA PRO A 16 -4.00 8.44 9.64
C PRO A 16 -3.87 9.10 8.25
N LEU A 17 -4.20 10.38 8.17
CA LEU A 17 -4.11 11.23 6.99
C LEU A 17 -2.67 11.59 6.59
N ASP A 18 -1.68 11.39 7.47
CA ASP A 18 -0.26 11.67 7.16
C ASP A 18 0.52 10.39 6.83
N SER A 19 -0.15 9.22 6.73
CA SER A 19 0.52 7.97 6.41
C SER A 19 0.57 7.73 4.89
N ASP A 20 1.75 7.91 4.30
CA ASP A 20 2.02 7.57 2.89
C ASP A 20 1.57 6.14 2.55
N GLY A 21 1.70 5.21 3.50
CA GLY A 21 1.26 3.83 3.37
C GLY A 21 -0.24 3.67 3.14
N TRP A 22 -1.08 4.50 3.76
CA TRP A 22 -2.54 4.44 3.58
C TRP A 22 -2.94 4.88 2.18
N TYR A 23 -2.39 6.01 1.70
CA TYR A 23 -2.66 6.49 0.35
C TYR A 23 -2.14 5.52 -0.71
N ALA A 24 -0.95 4.95 -0.52
CA ALA A 24 -0.41 3.93 -1.41
C ALA A 24 -1.35 2.72 -1.51
N ALA A 25 -1.80 2.16 -0.37
CA ALA A 25 -2.75 1.05 -0.35
C ALA A 25 -4.07 1.41 -1.03
N ARG A 26 -4.66 2.55 -0.67
CA ARG A 26 -5.93 3.02 -1.24
C ARG A 26 -5.86 3.21 -2.76
N ASN A 27 -4.79 3.81 -3.25
CA ASN A 27 -4.58 4.04 -4.68
C ASN A 27 -4.39 2.70 -5.40
N ALA A 28 -3.58 1.80 -4.85
CA ALA A 28 -3.38 0.45 -5.40
C ALA A 28 -4.69 -0.36 -5.45
N THR A 29 -5.49 -0.35 -4.38
CA THR A 29 -6.81 -1.00 -4.35
C THR A 29 -7.74 -0.42 -5.39
N THR A 30 -7.76 0.90 -5.57
CA THR A 30 -8.60 1.56 -6.59
C THR A 30 -8.17 1.14 -7.99
N ALA A 31 -6.87 1.17 -8.28
CA ALA A 31 -6.34 0.74 -9.58
C ALA A 31 -6.65 -0.74 -9.86
N LEU A 32 -6.52 -1.61 -8.85
CA LEU A 32 -6.88 -3.03 -8.99
C LEU A 32 -8.39 -3.19 -9.26
N ARG A 33 -9.25 -2.46 -8.54
CA ARG A 33 -10.70 -2.49 -8.76
C ARG A 33 -11.04 -2.10 -10.19
N ASP A 34 -10.43 -1.05 -10.72
CA ASP A 34 -10.67 -0.59 -12.08
C ASP A 34 -10.24 -1.63 -13.12
N ALA A 35 -9.10 -2.30 -12.90
CA ALA A 35 -8.66 -3.40 -13.74
C ALA A 35 -9.63 -4.60 -13.71
N LEU A 36 -10.12 -4.97 -12.53
CA LEU A 36 -11.09 -6.05 -12.36
C LEU A 36 -12.44 -5.74 -13.02
N VAL A 37 -12.91 -4.50 -12.92
CA VAL A 37 -14.12 -4.03 -13.64
C VAL A 37 -13.94 -4.16 -15.15
N ARG A 38 -12.78 -3.73 -15.69
CA ARG A 38 -12.48 -3.87 -17.13
C ARG A 38 -12.40 -5.33 -17.57
N ALA A 39 -12.00 -6.23 -16.67
CA ALA A 39 -11.99 -7.67 -16.90
C ALA A 39 -13.35 -8.35 -16.66
N GLY A 40 -14.38 -7.63 -16.18
CA GLY A 40 -15.69 -8.18 -15.84
C GLY A 40 -15.71 -9.08 -14.60
N LEU A 41 -14.75 -8.89 -13.69
CA LEU A 41 -14.57 -9.70 -12.47
C LEU A 41 -14.97 -8.96 -11.18
N GLU A 42 -15.58 -7.78 -11.25
CA GLU A 42 -15.81 -6.93 -10.08
C GLU A 42 -16.67 -7.57 -8.98
N LYS A 43 -17.57 -8.49 -9.38
CA LYS A 43 -18.46 -9.21 -8.46
C LYS A 43 -17.77 -10.36 -7.74
N ASP A 44 -16.63 -10.81 -8.27
CA ASP A 44 -15.89 -11.95 -7.74
C ASP A 44 -14.97 -11.58 -6.56
N PHE A 45 -14.78 -10.28 -6.32
CA PHE A 45 -13.94 -9.73 -5.25
C PHE A 45 -14.74 -8.78 -4.32
N PRO A 46 -15.81 -9.27 -3.65
CA PRO A 46 -16.69 -8.41 -2.84
C PRO A 46 -16.03 -7.83 -1.59
N TYR A 47 -14.90 -8.41 -1.16
CA TYR A 47 -14.17 -8.01 0.05
C TYR A 47 -12.86 -7.27 -0.25
N LEU A 48 -12.65 -6.85 -1.51
CA LEU A 48 -11.45 -6.12 -1.91
C LEU A 48 -11.34 -4.80 -1.13
N ARG A 49 -10.25 -4.62 -0.38
CA ARG A 49 -10.02 -3.41 0.44
C ARG A 49 -8.54 -3.06 0.58
N ALA A 50 -8.31 -1.79 0.93
CA ALA A 50 -7.01 -1.34 1.43
C ALA A 50 -6.95 -1.60 2.94
N ASP A 51 -5.77 -1.94 3.45
CA ASP A 51 -5.50 -2.08 4.88
C ASP A 51 -4.11 -1.53 5.24
N LEU A 52 -3.87 -1.34 6.53
CA LEU A 52 -2.55 -1.03 7.10
C LEU A 52 -2.14 -2.14 8.05
N ASN A 53 -0.87 -2.54 8.02
CA ASN A 53 -0.33 -3.34 9.11
C ASN A 53 0.01 -2.49 10.34
N ALA A 54 0.41 -3.15 11.43
CA ALA A 54 0.79 -2.48 12.68
C ALA A 54 2.00 -1.53 12.56
N PHE A 55 2.75 -1.59 11.45
CA PHE A 55 3.89 -0.72 11.16
C PHE A 55 3.51 0.46 10.24
N GLY A 56 2.24 0.59 9.86
CA GLY A 56 1.78 1.64 8.94
C GLY A 56 2.09 1.37 7.46
N HIS A 57 2.52 0.16 7.08
CA HIS A 57 2.68 -0.19 5.68
C HIS A 57 1.33 -0.56 5.05
N GLY A 58 1.11 -0.02 3.85
CA GLY A 58 -0.07 -0.29 3.03
C GLY A 58 -0.16 -1.72 2.51
N LEU A 59 -1.36 -2.28 2.56
CA LEU A 59 -1.69 -3.63 2.08
C LEU A 59 -2.95 -3.57 1.21
N VAL A 60 -3.04 -4.46 0.22
CA VAL A 60 -4.28 -4.71 -0.53
C VAL A 60 -4.77 -6.10 -0.19
N GLU A 61 -5.95 -6.20 0.39
CA GLU A 61 -6.59 -7.47 0.74
C GLU A 61 -7.68 -7.82 -0.27
N LEU A 62 -7.58 -9.01 -0.88
CA LEU A 62 -8.62 -9.54 -1.77
C LEU A 62 -9.82 -10.12 -1.00
N GLY A 63 -9.61 -10.49 0.27
CA GLY A 63 -10.56 -11.23 1.09
C GLY A 63 -10.83 -12.64 0.56
N ARG A 64 -12.04 -13.15 0.79
CA ARG A 64 -12.44 -14.49 0.34
C ARG A 64 -12.80 -14.48 -1.14
N VAL A 65 -12.14 -15.32 -1.91
CA VAL A 65 -12.39 -15.54 -3.34
C VAL A 65 -12.64 -17.03 -3.60
N SER A 66 -13.43 -17.35 -4.63
CA SER A 66 -13.66 -18.74 -5.03
C SER A 66 -12.42 -19.33 -5.74
N PRO A 67 -12.27 -20.67 -5.79
CA PRO A 67 -11.21 -21.29 -6.57
C PRO A 67 -11.24 -20.86 -8.05
N ASP A 68 -12.41 -20.88 -8.70
CA ASP A 68 -12.59 -20.41 -10.08
C ASP A 68 -12.13 -18.95 -10.27
N THR A 69 -12.44 -18.07 -9.31
CA THR A 69 -12.01 -16.67 -9.33
C THR A 69 -10.48 -16.56 -9.25
N ALA A 70 -9.85 -17.36 -8.37
CA ALA A 70 -8.41 -17.36 -8.22
C ALA A 70 -7.71 -17.85 -9.51
N GLU A 71 -8.26 -18.87 -10.17
CA GLU A 71 -7.75 -19.37 -11.45
C GLU A 71 -7.86 -18.32 -12.57
N ARG A 72 -9.01 -17.63 -12.66
CA ARG A 72 -9.21 -16.53 -13.63
C ARG A 72 -8.22 -15.39 -13.40
N LEU A 73 -8.00 -15.01 -12.13
CA LEU A 73 -7.01 -13.99 -11.79
C LEU A 73 -5.59 -14.43 -12.18
N ALA A 74 -5.23 -15.68 -11.89
CA ALA A 74 -3.92 -16.23 -12.26
C ALA A 74 -3.72 -16.22 -13.78
N GLU A 75 -4.75 -16.57 -14.56
CA GLU A 75 -4.69 -16.56 -16.02
C GLU A 75 -4.53 -15.13 -16.57
N LEU A 76 -5.24 -14.14 -16.01
CA LEU A 76 -5.07 -12.74 -16.40
C LEU A 76 -3.64 -12.24 -16.14
N LEU A 77 -3.06 -12.59 -14.99
CA LEU A 77 -1.68 -12.25 -14.67
C LEU A 77 -0.70 -12.92 -15.64
N ARG A 78 -0.94 -14.20 -15.99
CA ARG A 78 -0.14 -14.93 -16.98
C ARG A 78 -0.19 -14.26 -18.35
N LEU A 79 -1.38 -13.87 -18.81
CA LEU A 79 -1.58 -13.19 -20.10
C LEU A 79 -0.92 -11.82 -20.13
N ALA A 80 -1.00 -11.03 -19.05
CA ALA A 80 -0.35 -9.73 -18.96
C ALA A 80 1.19 -9.85 -19.06
N LEU A 81 1.77 -10.82 -18.34
CA LEU A 81 3.21 -11.08 -18.43
C LEU A 81 3.63 -11.52 -19.83
N ALA A 82 2.82 -12.37 -20.48
CA ALA A 82 3.07 -12.81 -21.85
C ALA A 82 2.92 -11.69 -22.89
N SER A 83 2.04 -10.70 -22.64
CA SER A 83 1.87 -9.54 -23.52
C SER A 83 2.98 -8.50 -23.41
N GLY A 84 4.01 -8.76 -22.59
CA GLY A 84 5.13 -7.85 -22.38
C GLY A 84 4.84 -6.73 -21.38
N PHE A 85 3.78 -6.83 -20.58
CA PHE A 85 3.55 -5.89 -19.48
C PHE A 85 4.71 -5.98 -18.49
N ARG A 86 5.36 -4.84 -18.24
CA ARG A 86 6.46 -4.69 -17.28
C ARG A 86 6.00 -3.69 -16.25
N VAL A 87 5.95 -4.10 -14.98
CA VAL A 87 5.80 -3.14 -13.88
C VAL A 87 7.07 -2.31 -13.82
N ASN A 88 6.96 -0.99 -13.95
CA ASN A 88 8.10 -0.11 -13.79
C ASN A 88 8.44 -0.03 -12.29
N ARG A 89 9.48 -0.76 -11.87
CA ARG A 89 9.90 -0.89 -10.46
C ARG A 89 10.19 0.47 -9.82
N GLU A 90 10.57 1.46 -10.63
CA GLU A 90 10.94 2.81 -10.20
C GLU A 90 9.76 3.62 -9.66
N ASP A 91 8.51 3.30 -10.04
CA ASP A 91 7.29 3.97 -9.57
C ASP A 91 6.79 3.42 -8.20
N LEU A 92 7.31 2.26 -7.78
CA LEU A 92 6.97 1.62 -6.50
C LEU A 92 7.95 1.97 -5.37
N GLY A 93 8.94 2.82 -5.66
CA GLY A 93 10.06 3.17 -4.78
C GLY A 93 9.73 4.26 -3.77
N HIS A 94 8.70 4.07 -2.93
CA HIS A 94 8.69 4.77 -1.63
C HIS A 94 9.44 3.90 -0.63
N THR A 95 10.78 3.92 -0.72
CA THR A 95 11.61 3.58 0.44
C THR A 95 11.32 4.62 1.50
N PRO A 96 10.75 4.28 2.67
CA PRO A 96 10.83 5.18 3.80
C PRO A 96 12.33 5.33 4.05
N ALA A 97 12.86 6.50 3.73
CA ALA A 97 14.21 6.85 4.11
C ALA A 97 14.26 6.66 5.62
N ALA A 98 14.95 5.60 6.06
CA ALA A 98 15.39 5.51 7.44
C ALA A 98 16.25 6.75 7.65
N THR A 99 15.69 7.76 8.31
CA THR A 99 16.41 8.91 8.84
C THR A 99 17.39 8.37 9.87
N ASN A 100 18.54 7.88 9.40
CA ASN A 100 19.72 7.68 10.20
C ASN A 100 20.47 9.00 10.21
N GLU A 101 20.07 9.89 11.12
CA GLU A 101 20.86 11.07 11.46
C GLU A 101 20.81 11.25 12.98
N HIS A 102 21.81 10.69 13.69
CA HIS A 102 22.65 11.52 14.53
C HIS A 102 23.95 10.78 14.84
N GLU A 103 24.95 11.23 14.09
CA GLU A 103 26.39 11.09 14.27
C GLU A 103 26.78 11.36 15.74
N GLU A 104 27.12 10.30 16.49
CA GLU A 104 27.90 10.44 17.73
C GLU A 104 29.33 10.83 17.34
N ARG A 105 29.63 12.12 17.50
CA ARG A 105 30.98 12.64 17.65
C ARG A 105 31.34 12.57 19.13
N ASP A 106 32.34 11.76 19.46
CA ASP A 106 33.36 12.05 20.47
C ASP A 106 34.65 11.29 20.12
#